data_AF-A0A9P9TDU0-F1
#
_entry.id   AF-A0A9P9TDU0-F1
#
_cell.length_a   1.000
_cell.length_b   1.000
_cell.length_c   1.000
_cell.angle_alpha   90.00
_cell.angle_beta   90.00
_cell.angle_gamma   90.00
#
_symmetry.space_group_name_H-M   'P 1'
#
loop_
_entity.id
_entity.type
_entity.pdbx_description
1 polymer ?
#
loop_
_entity_poly.entity_id
_entity_poly.type
_entity_poly.pdbx_seq_one_letter_code
_entity_poly.pdbx_strand_id
1 'polypeptide(L)' 'MPNQIPNFQIAHFLSTHTIPLLLNSVPQTSPEDTRCPICQDPYACPPRTYVHPDIG' A
#
# COMPACT_ATOMS: atom_id res chain seq x y z
N MET A 1 7.27 -13.28 -21.81
CA MET A 1 6.86 -14.19 -20.71
C MET A 1 5.43 -14.60 -20.97
N PRO A 2 5.13 -15.90 -21.18
CA PRO A 2 3.75 -16.36 -21.24
C PRO A 2 3.18 -16.20 -19.82
N ASN A 3 1.95 -15.70 -19.68
CA ASN A 3 1.25 -15.39 -18.41
C ASN A 3 1.37 -13.95 -17.89
N GLN A 4 1.80 -12.98 -18.70
CA GLN A 4 1.59 -11.57 -18.33
C GLN A 4 0.11 -11.21 -18.46
N ILE A 5 -0.51 -10.83 -17.35
CA ILE A 5 -1.82 -10.20 -17.35
C ILE A 5 -1.66 -8.85 -18.07
N PRO A 6 -2.45 -8.57 -19.12
CA PRO A 6 -2.40 -7.29 -19.79
C PRO A 6 -2.67 -6.12 -18.84
N ASN A 7 -1.90 -5.04 -18.98
CA ASN A 7 -2.02 -3.86 -18.11
C ASN A 7 -3.44 -3.29 -18.05
N PHE A 8 -4.19 -3.35 -19.15
CA PHE A 8 -5.58 -2.86 -19.17
C PHE A 8 -6.51 -3.68 -18.27
N GLN A 9 -6.29 -4.99 -18.13
CA GLN A 9 -7.10 -5.84 -17.24
C GLN A 9 -6.82 -5.51 -15.79
N ILE A 10 -5.55 -5.27 -15.45
CA ILE A 10 -5.13 -4.81 -14.12
C ILE A 10 -5.78 -3.46 -13.81
N ALA A 11 -5.67 -2.50 -14.73
CA ALA A 11 -6.24 -1.16 -14.56
C ALA A 11 -7.77 -1.20 -14.40
N HIS A 12 -8.46 -2.01 -15.22
CA HIS A 12 -9.90 -2.18 -15.13
C HIS A 12 -10.32 -2.82 -13.80
N PHE A 13 -9.63 -3.87 -13.35
CA PHE A 13 -9.92 -4.51 -12.08
C PHE A 13 -9.77 -3.53 -10.90
N LEU A 14 -8.67 -2.78 -10.88
CA LEU A 14 -8.42 -1.79 -9.82
C LEU A 14 -9.48 -0.67 -9.83
N SER A 15 -9.83 -0.13 -10.99
CA SER A 15 -10.83 0.96 -11.05
C SER A 15 -12.23 0.52 -10.65
N THR A 16 -12.57 -0.76 -10.84
CA THR A 16 -13.93 -1.29 -10.56
C THR A 16 -14.08 -1.88 -9.16
N HIS A 17 -13.00 -2.37 -8.56
CA HIS A 17 -13.05 -3.13 -7.29
C HIS A 17 -12.24 -2.51 -6.15
N THR A 18 -11.60 -1.36 -6.35
CA THR A 18 -10.82 -0.70 -5.29
C THR A 18 -11.29 0.74 -5.09
N ILE A 19 -11.15 1.21 -3.85
CA ILE A 19 -11.40 2.61 -3.49
C ILE A 19 -10.03 3.30 -3.47
N PRO A 20 -9.84 4.40 -4.22
CA PRO A 20 -8.58 5.13 -4.22
C PRO A 20 -8.28 5.67 -2.81
N LEU A 21 -7.10 5.33 -2.30
CA LEU A 21 -6.61 5.87 -1.03
C LEU A 21 -6.17 7.31 -1.23
N LEU A 22 -6.66 8.22 -0.39
CA LEU A 22 -6.18 9.60 -0.40
C LEU A 22 -4.76 9.61 0.18
N LEU A 23 -3.82 10.30 -0.48
CA LEU A 23 -2.46 10.44 0.02
C LEU A 23 -2.41 10.99 1.45
N ASN A 24 -3.34 11.90 1.77
CA ASN A 24 -3.47 12.49 3.11
C ASN A 24 -4.08 11.53 4.15
N SER A 25 -4.64 10.40 3.70
CA SER A 25 -5.11 9.32 4.58
C SER A 25 -4.04 8.26 4.85
N VAL A 26 -2.90 8.34 4.14
CA VAL A 26 -1.71 7.56 4.49
C VAL A 26 -1.11 8.23 5.72
N PRO A 27 -1.14 7.56 6.87
CA PRO A 27 -0.82 8.25 8.09
C PRO A 27 0.69 8.49 8.15
N GLN A 28 1.04 9.74 8.51
CA GLN A 28 2.40 10.23 8.48
C GLN A 28 3.15 9.78 9.73
N THR A 29 3.69 8.56 9.69
CA THR A 29 4.70 8.05 10.64
C THR A 29 4.38 8.32 12.13
N SER A 30 3.12 8.19 12.53
CA SER A 30 2.77 8.11 13.94
C SER A 30 2.99 6.67 14.43
N PRO A 31 3.33 6.43 15.71
CA PRO A 31 3.44 5.07 16.24
C PRO A 31 2.12 4.29 16.16
N GLU A 32 0.97 4.94 15.99
CA GLU A 32 -0.32 4.28 15.73
C GLU A 32 -0.42 3.70 14.31
N ASP A 33 0.41 4.19 13.38
CA ASP A 33 0.46 3.77 11.97
C ASP A 33 1.18 2.43 11.78
N THR A 34 1.84 1.97 12.83
CA THR A 34 2.51 0.67 12.83
C THR A 34 1.55 -0.49 13.03
N ARG A 35 0.24 -0.24 13.11
CA ARG A 35 -0.78 -1.29 13.28
C ARG A 35 -1.68 -1.40 12.06
N CYS A 36 -2.05 -2.63 11.73
CA CYS A 36 -3.02 -2.92 10.69
C CYS A 36 -4.40 -2.41 11.10
N PRO A 37 -5.10 -1.58 10.30
CA PRO A 37 -6.41 -1.05 10.67
C PRO A 37 -7.51 -2.12 10.73
N ILE A 38 -7.25 -3.31 10.18
CA ILE A 38 -8.23 -4.41 10.13
C ILE A 38 -8.09 -5.33 11.34
N CYS A 39 -6.89 -5.83 11.61
CA CYS A 39 -6.64 -6.77 12.71
C CYS A 39 -6.02 -6.14 13.95
N GLN A 40 -5.64 -4.85 13.89
CA GLN A 40 -4.97 -4.10 14.95
C GLN A 40 -3.59 -4.66 15.35
N ASP A 41 -3.08 -5.66 14.63
CA ASP A 41 -1.76 -6.23 14.84
C ASP A 41 -0.66 -5.27 14.38
N PRO A 42 0.50 -5.25 15.06
CA PRO A 42 1.64 -4.50 14.60
C PRO A 42 2.17 -5.08 13.27
N TYR A 43 2.41 -4.22 12.29
CA TYR A 43 3.17 -4.59 11.12
C TYR A 43 4.57 -5.04 11.52
N ALA A 44 5.13 -6.02 10.80
CA ALA A 44 6.50 -6.44 11.01
C ALA A 44 7.44 -5.23 10.87
N CYS A 45 8.39 -5.09 11.79
CA CYS A 45 9.38 -4.02 11.71
C CYS A 45 10.08 -4.10 10.35
N PRO A 46 10.11 -3.00 9.59
CA PRO A 46 10.84 -2.99 8.33
C PRO A 46 12.33 -3.29 8.60
N PRO A 47 13.04 -3.91 7.64
CA PRO A 47 14.48 -4.09 7.74
C PRO A 47 15.18 -2.75 8.00
N ARG A 48 16.32 -2.76 8.69
CA ARG A 48 17.12 -1.54 8.93
C ARG A 48 17.56 -0.81 7.65
N THR A 49 17.49 -1.51 6.51
CA THR A 49 17.82 -1.01 5.17
C THR A 49 16.62 -0.50 4.39
N TYR A 50 15.42 -0.47 5.00
CA TYR A 50 14.23 0.04 4.34
C TYR A 50 14.33 1.56 4.18
N VAL A 51 14.44 1.99 2.93
CA VAL A 51 14.32 3.40 2.55
C VAL A 51 12.85 3.64 2.23
N HIS A 52 12.17 4.44 3.05
CA HIS A 52 10.82 4.87 2.72
C HIS A 52 10.89 5.67 1.42
N PRO A 53 10.06 5.38 0.40
CA PRO A 53 10.01 6.25 -0.77
C PRO A 53 9.56 7.64 -0.31
N ASP A 54 10.44 8.63 -0.45
CA ASP A 54 10.08 10.03 -0.26
C ASP A 54 9.11 10.40 -1.38
N ILE A 55 7.89 10.76 -1.00
CA ILE A 55 6.95 11.42 -1.91
C ILE A 55 7.38 12.89 -1.93
N GLY A 56 8.17 13.25 -2.94
CA GLY A 56 8.52 14.64 -3.27
C GLY A 56 7.35 15.43 -3.83
#